data_AF-A0A2V9VWD2-F1
#
_entry.id   AF-A0A2V9VWD2-F1
#
_cell.length_a   1.000
_cell.length_b   1.000
_cell.length_c   1.000
_cell.angle_alpha   90.00
_cell.angle_beta   90.00
_cell.angle_gamma   90.00
#
_symmetry.space_group_name_H-M   'P 1'
#
loop_
_entity.id
_entity.type
_entity.pdbx_description
1 polymer ?
#
loop_
_entity_poly.entity_id
_entity_poly.type
_entity_poly.pdbx_seq_one_letter_code
_entity_poly.pdbx_strand_id
1 'polypeptide(L)'
;MRKMIMLGAISFAVTLVVAADNIQPLNVKAGLWQVSTTMTIQGMGAPQTRTYKSCVTKENMNQYPFTDRENDCKYKVQSSTGSHMDVSGSCVYQGGEKADFKIQLDVIDSEHAQGSGQLTLASPQGTMHGDYSGKGKWIGASCPADAK
;
A
#
# COMPACT_ATOMS: atom_id res chain seq x y z
N MET A 1 37.91 -14.10 44.16
CA MET A 1 38.22 -12.67 44.38
C MET A 1 38.84 -12.16 43.09
N ARG A 2 38.18 -11.30 42.30
CA ARG A 2 38.19 -9.85 42.45
C ARG A 2 37.00 -9.25 41.69
N LYS A 3 36.29 -8.37 42.39
CA LYS A 3 35.05 -7.70 41.99
C LYS A 3 35.32 -6.63 40.92
N MET A 4 34.36 -6.40 40.02
CA MET A 4 34.03 -5.05 39.57
C MET A 4 32.60 -4.99 39.02
N ILE A 5 31.77 -4.28 39.77
CA ILE A 5 30.45 -3.78 39.40
C ILE A 5 30.69 -2.54 38.53
N MET A 6 29.96 -2.39 37.42
CA MET A 6 29.61 -1.08 36.88
C MET A 6 28.31 -1.17 36.07
N LEU A 7 27.44 -0.21 36.36
CA LEU A 7 26.09 -0.03 35.88
C LEU A 7 25.99 0.02 34.34
N GLY A 8 25.23 -0.91 33.76
CA GLY A 8 24.70 -0.75 32.41
C GLY A 8 23.30 -0.18 32.52
N ALA A 9 23.15 1.12 32.27
CA ALA A 9 21.86 1.75 32.05
C ALA A 9 21.13 0.96 30.95
N ILE A 10 20.03 0.29 31.31
CA ILE A 10 19.07 -0.23 30.34
C ILE A 10 18.38 0.99 29.76
N SER A 11 19.02 1.60 28.76
CA SER A 11 18.35 2.41 27.78
C SER A 11 17.37 1.47 27.07
N PHE A 12 16.12 1.46 27.55
CA PHE A 12 14.99 1.16 26.69
C PHE A 12 15.02 2.21 25.59
N ALA A 13 15.77 1.94 24.52
CA ALA A 13 15.45 2.52 23.23
C ALA A 13 14.01 2.06 22.98
N VAL A 14 13.07 2.99 23.15
CA VAL A 14 11.69 2.80 22.75
C VAL A 14 11.76 2.59 21.24
N THR A 15 11.84 1.33 20.83
CA THR A 15 11.40 0.93 19.51
C THR A 15 9.91 1.27 19.52
N LEU A 16 9.55 2.38 18.86
CA LEU A 16 8.19 2.60 18.41
C LEU A 16 7.89 1.49 17.41
N VAL A 17 7.58 0.30 17.91
CA VAL A 17 6.80 -0.67 17.17
C VAL A 17 5.43 -0.01 17.07
N VAL A 18 5.14 0.57 15.90
CA VAL A 18 3.78 0.96 15.58
C VAL A 18 2.99 -0.34 15.61
N ALA A 19 2.23 -0.54 16.68
CA ALA A 19 1.37 -1.69 16.82
C ALA A 19 0.41 -1.70 15.62
N ALA A 20 0.29 -2.86 14.97
CA ALA A 20 -0.68 -3.10 13.90
C ALA A 20 -2.15 -3.01 14.37
N ASP A 21 -2.37 -2.74 15.66
CA ASP A 21 -3.65 -2.85 16.37
C ASP A 21 -4.68 -1.75 16.01
N ASN A 22 -4.30 -0.72 15.24
CA ASN A 22 -5.21 0.39 14.88
C ASN A 22 -5.63 0.40 13.39
N ILE A 23 -5.37 -0.67 12.64
CA ILE A 23 -5.78 -0.76 11.23
C ILE A 23 -7.12 -1.50 11.16
N GLN A 24 -8.22 -0.75 11.06
CA GLN A 24 -9.53 -1.34 10.78
C GLN A 24 -9.59 -1.75 9.29
N PRO A 25 -9.84 -3.03 8.95
CA PRO A 25 -9.91 -3.48 7.57
C PRO A 25 -11.13 -2.88 6.86
N LEU A 26 -11.01 -2.69 5.54
CA LEU A 26 -12.11 -2.26 4.69
C LEU A 26 -13.23 -3.32 4.66
N ASN A 27 -14.49 -2.89 4.71
CA ASN A 27 -15.69 -3.73 4.72
C ASN A 27 -16.05 -4.20 3.29
N VAL A 28 -15.18 -4.98 2.66
CA VAL A 28 -15.38 -5.53 1.31
C VAL A 28 -15.51 -7.06 1.34
N LYS A 29 -16.16 -7.64 0.33
CA LYS A 29 -16.26 -9.10 0.19
C LYS A 29 -14.90 -9.70 -0.18
N ALA A 30 -14.59 -10.83 0.46
CA ALA A 30 -13.55 -11.72 -0.04
C ALA A 30 -13.97 -12.35 -1.38
N GLY A 31 -13.00 -12.68 -2.22
CA GLY A 31 -13.20 -13.28 -3.54
C GLY A 31 -12.52 -12.49 -4.66
N LEU A 32 -12.98 -12.73 -5.88
CA LEU A 32 -12.41 -12.18 -7.10
C LEU A 32 -13.00 -10.81 -7.40
N TRP A 33 -12.14 -9.84 -7.63
CA TRP A 33 -12.49 -8.47 -8.02
C TRP A 33 -11.97 -8.17 -9.41
N GLN A 34 -12.76 -7.47 -10.22
CA GLN A 34 -12.29 -6.80 -11.42
C GLN A 34 -11.94 -5.37 -11.06
N VAL A 35 -10.67 -5.01 -11.24
CA VAL A 35 -10.13 -3.69 -10.94
C VAL A 35 -9.77 -3.02 -12.25
N SER A 36 -10.21 -1.77 -12.44
CA SER A 36 -9.77 -0.91 -13.52
C SER A 36 -9.05 0.28 -12.95
N THR A 37 -7.78 0.46 -13.31
CA THR A 37 -6.93 1.55 -12.85
C THR A 37 -6.51 2.41 -14.01
N THR A 38 -6.40 3.71 -13.78
CA THR A 38 -5.87 4.68 -14.74
C THR A 38 -4.74 5.43 -14.07
N MET A 39 -3.57 5.42 -14.71
CA MET A 39 -2.40 6.15 -14.29
C MET A 39 -2.06 7.21 -15.32
N THR A 40 -1.86 8.44 -14.85
CA THR A 40 -1.42 9.56 -15.67
C THR A 40 -0.07 10.01 -15.14
N ILE A 41 0.98 10.00 -15.96
CA ILE A 41 2.29 10.55 -15.60
C ILE A 41 2.49 11.82 -16.43
N GLN A 42 2.73 12.93 -15.74
CA GLN A 42 2.95 14.22 -16.37
C GLN A 42 4.15 14.14 -17.32
N GLY A 43 3.96 14.60 -18.55
CA GLY A 43 4.99 14.56 -19.59
C GLY A 43 5.14 13.22 -20.33
N MET A 44 4.43 12.15 -19.94
CA MET A 44 4.52 10.83 -20.60
C MET A 44 3.34 10.49 -21.53
N GLY A 45 2.58 11.50 -21.96
CA GLY A 45 1.49 11.35 -22.92
C GLY A 45 0.13 11.03 -22.30
N ALA A 46 -0.69 10.26 -23.02
CA ALA A 46 -2.07 9.99 -22.60
C ALA A 46 -2.16 9.06 -21.38
N PRO A 47 -3.18 9.22 -20.51
CA PRO A 47 -3.44 8.31 -19.40
C PRO A 47 -3.50 6.85 -19.83
N GLN A 48 -2.93 5.97 -19.02
CA GLN A 48 -2.89 4.54 -19.28
C GLN A 48 -3.88 3.82 -18.37
N THR A 49 -4.91 3.21 -18.98
CA THR A 49 -5.92 2.43 -18.26
C THR A 49 -5.63 0.94 -18.39
N ARG A 50 -5.73 0.20 -17.29
CA ARG A 50 -5.60 -1.25 -17.24
C ARG A 50 -6.75 -1.85 -16.46
N THR A 51 -7.29 -2.96 -16.96
CA THR A 51 -8.26 -3.77 -16.25
C THR A 51 -7.65 -5.13 -15.97
N TYR A 52 -7.71 -5.56 -14.71
CA TYR A 52 -7.18 -6.83 -14.26
C TYR A 52 -8.09 -7.43 -13.19
N LYS A 53 -7.87 -8.72 -12.91
CA LYS A 53 -8.55 -9.42 -11.82
C LYS A 53 -7.61 -9.54 -10.64
N SER A 54 -8.10 -9.26 -9.45
CA SER A 54 -7.34 -9.34 -8.20
C SER A 54 -8.13 -10.16 -7.19
N CYS A 55 -7.46 -11.07 -6.48
CA CYS A 55 -8.08 -11.86 -5.44
C CYS A 55 -7.93 -11.15 -4.08
N VAL A 56 -9.05 -10.86 -3.44
CA VAL A 56 -9.09 -10.32 -2.09
C VAL A 56 -9.38 -11.47 -1.11
N THR A 57 -8.38 -11.82 -0.30
CA THR A 57 -8.51 -12.81 0.78
C THR A 57 -8.49 -12.13 2.15
N LYS A 58 -8.95 -12.81 3.20
CA LYS A 58 -8.90 -12.27 4.57
C LYS A 58 -7.46 -12.06 5.04
N GLU A 59 -6.54 -12.89 4.57
CA GLU A 59 -5.12 -12.80 4.83
C GLU A 59 -4.53 -11.55 4.17
N ASN A 60 -4.90 -11.25 2.92
CA ASN A 60 -4.47 -10.06 2.17
C ASN A 60 -5.22 -8.78 2.59
N MET A 61 -6.33 -8.89 3.32
CA MET A 61 -6.98 -7.73 3.95
C MET A 61 -6.19 -7.22 5.16
N ASN A 62 -5.47 -8.12 5.84
CA ASN A 62 -4.63 -7.80 6.98
C ASN A 62 -3.16 -7.61 6.59
N GLN A 63 -2.75 -8.09 5.40
CA GLN A 63 -1.42 -7.91 4.84
C GLN A 63 -1.46 -6.89 3.71
N TYR A 64 -0.75 -5.78 3.88
CA TYR A 64 -0.75 -4.69 2.92
C TYR A 64 -0.38 -5.15 1.50
N PRO A 65 -1.17 -4.80 0.45
CA PRO A 65 -0.94 -5.23 -0.92
C PRO A 65 0.33 -4.64 -1.53
N PHE A 66 0.95 -3.68 -0.84
CA PHE A 66 2.15 -3.02 -1.30
C PHE A 66 3.44 -3.61 -0.71
N THR A 67 3.42 -4.73 0.01
CA THR A 67 4.67 -5.33 0.53
C THR A 67 5.51 -5.94 -0.61
N ASP A 68 6.18 -5.07 -1.36
CA ASP A 68 7.27 -5.45 -2.25
C ASP A 68 8.48 -5.78 -1.39
N ARG A 69 8.81 -7.07 -1.30
CA ARG A 69 9.94 -7.57 -0.51
C ARG A 69 11.29 -7.34 -1.21
N GLU A 70 11.29 -6.96 -2.49
CA GLU A 70 12.51 -6.77 -3.28
C GLU A 70 13.05 -5.33 -3.20
N ASN A 71 12.22 -4.36 -2.81
CA ASN A 71 12.57 -2.94 -2.71
C ASN A 71 12.40 -2.41 -1.27
N ASP A 72 13.20 -1.42 -0.85
CA ASP A 72 13.05 -0.77 0.46
C ASP A 72 11.85 0.18 0.43
N CYS A 73 10.66 -0.41 0.50
CA CYS A 73 9.41 0.31 0.52
C CYS A 73 8.88 0.46 1.95
N LYS A 74 8.74 1.71 2.38
CA LYS A 74 8.18 2.09 3.68
C LYS A 74 6.76 2.56 3.51
N TYR A 75 5.86 1.94 4.26
CA TYR A 75 4.43 2.21 4.22
C TYR A 75 3.96 2.82 5.54
N LYS A 76 2.99 3.72 5.45
CA LYS A 76 2.30 4.31 6.59
C LYS A 76 0.82 4.40 6.31
N VAL A 77 0.03 3.68 7.11
CA VAL A 77 -1.41 3.89 7.20
C VAL A 77 -1.65 5.19 7.97
N GLN A 78 -2.35 6.12 7.35
CA GLN A 78 -2.68 7.42 7.96
C GLN A 78 -4.05 7.36 8.63
N SER A 79 -5.02 6.73 7.96
CA SER A 79 -6.38 6.53 8.44
C SER A 79 -6.87 5.16 7.94
N SER A 80 -7.68 4.47 8.74
CA SER A 80 -8.28 3.20 8.33
C SER A 80 -9.59 3.01 9.09
N THR A 81 -10.68 2.90 8.34
CA THR A 81 -12.03 2.63 8.83
C THR A 81 -12.65 1.54 7.96
N GLY A 82 -13.84 1.06 8.31
CA GLY A 82 -14.57 0.10 7.48
C GLY A 82 -14.89 0.61 6.06
N SER A 83 -14.91 1.92 5.80
CA SER A 83 -15.29 2.47 4.49
C SER A 83 -14.22 3.31 3.81
N HIS A 84 -13.10 3.58 4.48
CA HIS A 84 -12.10 4.52 3.99
C HIS A 84 -10.72 4.16 4.55
N MET A 85 -9.70 4.27 3.70
CA MET A 85 -8.31 4.03 4.09
C MET A 85 -7.38 4.97 3.35
N ASP A 86 -6.54 5.67 4.11
CA ASP A 86 -5.45 6.49 3.57
C ASP A 86 -4.10 5.84 3.82
N VAL A 87 -3.32 5.77 2.76
CA VAL A 87 -1.99 5.16 2.74
C VAL A 87 -1.02 6.14 2.16
N SER A 88 0.16 6.23 2.75
CA SER A 88 1.31 6.82 2.07
C SER A 88 2.49 5.88 2.16
N GLY A 89 3.44 6.05 1.25
CA GLY A 89 4.73 5.40 1.41
C GLY A 89 5.75 5.89 0.40
N SER A 90 6.93 5.32 0.55
CA SER A 90 8.13 5.67 -0.21
C SER A 90 8.89 4.40 -0.51
N CYS A 91 9.14 4.13 -1.78
CA CYS A 91 9.97 3.03 -2.27
C CYS A 91 11.30 3.56 -2.77
N VAL A 92 12.38 2.86 -2.45
CA VAL A 92 13.70 3.09 -3.05
C VAL A 92 14.09 1.85 -3.85
N TYR A 93 14.33 2.03 -5.14
CA TYR A 93 14.75 0.98 -6.06
C TYR A 93 16.28 0.90 -6.10
N GLN A 94 16.81 -0.25 -6.51
CA GLN A 94 18.26 -0.50 -6.51
C GLN A 94 19.07 0.41 -7.46
N GLY A 95 18.42 1.14 -8.38
CA GLY A 95 19.04 2.15 -9.24
C GLY A 95 19.06 3.57 -8.65
N GLY A 96 18.58 3.74 -7.41
CA GLY A 96 18.50 5.04 -6.72
C GLY A 96 17.25 5.84 -7.09
N GLU A 97 16.38 5.31 -7.95
CA GLU A 97 15.04 5.86 -8.17
C GLU A 97 14.20 5.74 -6.91
N LYS A 98 13.36 6.75 -6.68
CA LYS A 98 12.42 6.78 -5.56
C LYS A 98 11.01 6.95 -6.09
N ALA A 99 10.07 6.23 -5.49
CA ALA A 99 8.64 6.41 -5.73
C ALA A 99 7.93 6.72 -4.42
N ASP A 100 7.47 7.97 -4.29
CA ASP A 100 6.58 8.36 -3.20
C ASP A 100 5.14 8.29 -3.69
N PHE A 101 4.26 7.69 -2.89
CA PHE A 101 2.84 7.60 -3.22
C PHE A 101 1.95 7.96 -2.03
N LYS A 102 0.78 8.50 -2.36
CA LYS A 102 -0.34 8.69 -1.43
C LYS A 102 -1.57 8.12 -2.09
N ILE A 103 -2.24 7.19 -1.43
CA ILE A 103 -3.40 6.47 -1.97
C ILE A 103 -4.52 6.59 -0.96
N GLN A 104 -5.69 6.92 -1.46
CA GLN A 104 -6.96 6.89 -0.76
C GLN A 104 -7.80 5.78 -1.37
N LEU A 105 -8.42 4.97 -0.52
CA LEU A 105 -9.38 3.94 -0.90
C LEU A 105 -10.71 4.23 -0.21
N ASP A 106 -11.81 4.19 -0.96
CA ASP A 106 -13.16 4.31 -0.44
C ASP A 106 -13.98 3.08 -0.82
N VAL A 107 -14.68 2.52 0.16
CA VAL A 107 -15.65 1.44 -0.04
C VAL A 107 -17.01 2.08 -0.22
N ILE A 108 -17.59 1.89 -1.41
CA ILE A 108 -18.92 2.38 -1.75
C ILE A 108 -19.95 1.43 -1.13
N ASP A 109 -19.74 0.13 -1.31
CA ASP A 109 -20.46 -0.95 -0.67
C ASP A 109 -19.57 -2.22 -0.65
N SER A 110 -20.08 -3.33 -0.12
CA SER A 110 -19.29 -4.56 0.01
C SER A 110 -18.78 -5.17 -1.31
N GLU A 111 -19.35 -4.77 -2.46
CA GLU A 111 -19.03 -5.25 -3.82
C GLU A 111 -18.42 -4.16 -4.71
N HIS A 112 -18.33 -2.91 -4.25
CA HIS A 112 -17.81 -1.78 -5.01
C HIS A 112 -16.86 -0.92 -4.19
N ALA A 113 -15.68 -0.69 -4.74
CA ALA A 113 -14.68 0.18 -4.14
C ALA A 113 -14.07 1.11 -5.20
N GLN A 114 -13.53 2.22 -4.75
CA GLN A 114 -12.75 3.13 -5.58
C GLN A 114 -11.43 3.46 -4.89
N GLY A 115 -10.47 3.89 -5.70
CA GLY A 115 -9.21 4.40 -5.21
C GLY A 115 -8.75 5.59 -6.02
N SER A 116 -8.01 6.47 -5.37
CA SER A 116 -7.32 7.59 -6.01
C SER A 116 -5.97 7.79 -5.34
N GLY A 117 -5.04 8.43 -6.02
CA GLY A 117 -3.76 8.69 -5.43
C GLY A 117 -2.86 9.58 -6.26
N GLN A 118 -1.76 9.95 -5.65
CA GLN A 118 -0.68 10.71 -6.26
C GLN A 118 0.59 9.91 -6.18
N LEU A 119 1.40 10.03 -7.22
CA LEU A 119 2.69 9.38 -7.37
C LEU A 119 3.74 10.45 -7.69
N THR A 120 4.90 10.35 -7.06
CA THR A 120 6.08 11.14 -7.39
C THR A 120 7.23 10.18 -7.64
N LEU A 121 7.74 10.19 -8.87
CA LEU A 121 8.85 9.37 -9.32
C LEU A 121 10.09 10.26 -9.43
N ALA A 122 11.04 10.08 -8.53
CA ALA A 122 12.32 10.78 -8.58
C ALA A 122 13.38 9.86 -9.19
N SER A 123 14.08 10.37 -10.21
CA SER A 123 15.20 9.71 -10.88
C SER A 123 16.39 10.68 -10.97
N PRO A 124 17.60 10.20 -11.28
CA PRO A 124 18.74 11.10 -11.56
C PRO A 124 18.49 12.09 -12.70
N GLN A 125 17.61 11.76 -13.66
CA GLN A 125 17.27 12.66 -14.78
C GLN A 125 16.19 13.70 -14.43
N GLY A 126 15.54 13.59 -13.27
CA GLY A 126 14.49 14.52 -12.84
C GLY A 126 13.34 13.83 -12.09
N THR A 127 12.43 14.66 -11.61
CA THR A 127 11.23 14.24 -10.89
C THR A 127 10.00 14.33 -11.80
N MET A 128 9.23 13.25 -11.86
CA MET A 128 7.94 13.19 -12.54
C MET A 128 6.83 13.03 -11.51
N HIS A 129 5.70 13.69 -11.76
CA HIS A 129 4.50 13.52 -10.96
C HIS A 129 3.46 12.75 -11.75
N GLY A 130 2.62 12.01 -11.05
CA GLY A 130 1.50 11.31 -11.65
C GLY A 130 0.31 11.20 -10.71
N ASP A 131 -0.83 10.93 -11.32
CA ASP A 131 -2.09 10.70 -10.62
C ASP A 131 -2.57 9.29 -10.94
N TYR A 132 -3.19 8.68 -9.94
CA TYR A 132 -3.78 7.35 -9.99
C TYR A 132 -5.27 7.46 -9.67
N SER A 133 -6.09 6.72 -10.42
CA SER A 133 -7.49 6.48 -10.07
C SER A 133 -7.86 5.03 -10.39
N GLY A 134 -8.81 4.47 -9.66
CA GLY A 134 -9.25 3.11 -9.89
C GLY A 134 -10.64 2.82 -9.36
N LYS A 135 -11.27 1.80 -9.95
CA LYS A 135 -12.55 1.25 -9.51
C LYS A 135 -12.45 -0.26 -9.43
N GLY A 136 -12.96 -0.83 -8.36
CA GLY A 136 -13.06 -2.27 -8.12
C GLY A 136 -14.52 -2.70 -8.08
N LYS A 137 -14.82 -3.83 -8.72
CA LYS A 137 -16.10 -4.52 -8.61
C LYS A 137 -15.89 -5.99 -8.27
N TRP A 138 -16.60 -6.49 -7.27
CA TRP A 138 -16.61 -7.92 -6.94
C TRP A 138 -17.33 -8.72 -8.04
N ILE A 139 -16.71 -9.81 -8.49
CA ILE A 139 -17.22 -10.64 -9.61
C ILE A 139 -17.39 -12.12 -9.26
N GLY A 140 -17.03 -12.55 -8.04
CA GLY A 140 -17.30 -13.91 -7.59
C GLY A 140 -16.57 -14.29 -6.31
N ALA A 141 -17.05 -15.34 -5.62
CA ALA A 141 -16.47 -15.79 -4.36
C ALA A 141 -15.16 -16.59 -4.52
N SER A 142 -14.93 -17.15 -5.70
CA SER A 142 -13.78 -18.03 -5.97
C SER A 142 -12.63 -17.26 -6.61
N CYS A 143 -11.44 -17.39 -6.03
CA CYS A 143 -10.20 -16.91 -6.65
C CYS A 143 -9.57 -18.03 -7.48
N PRO A 144 -9.34 -17.81 -8.78
CA PRO A 144 -8.63 -18.79 -9.60
C PRO A 144 -7.14 -18.79 -9.23
N ALA A 145 -6.47 -19.93 -9.42
CA ALA A 145 -5.11 -20.17 -8.94
C ALA A 145 -4.04 -19.24 -9.55
N ASP A 146 -4.39 -18.52 -10.62
CA ASP A 146 -3.58 -17.56 -11.36
C ASP A 146 -3.85 -16.09 -10.99
N ALA A 147 -4.89 -15.80 -10.18
CA ALA A 147 -5.17 -14.45 -9.71
C ALA A 147 -4.23 -14.09 -8.54
N LYS A 148 -3.09 -13.47 -8.86
CA LYS A 148 -2.22 -12.79 -7.90
C LYS A 148 -2.68 -11.35 -7.66
#